data_AF-A0A233VFL0-F1
#
_entry.id   AF-A0A233VFL0-F1
#
_cell.length_a   1.000
_cell.length_b   1.000
_cell.length_c   1.000
_cell.angle_alpha   90.00
_cell.angle_beta   90.00
_cell.angle_gamma   90.00
#
_symmetry.space_group_name_H-M   'P 1'
#
loop_
_entity.id
_entity.type
_entity.pdbx_description
1 polymer ?
#
loop_
_entity_poly.entity_id
_entity_poly.type
_entity_poly.pdbx_seq_one_letter_code
_entity_poly.pdbx_strand_id
1 'polypeptide(L)'
;MKKTSITQTILCLIIGLLPLTGYYFLMTEYFKVSPFEGYYWIPTIYLIICYVLYPSAVGKLSDSTFEKTSTEFISAKTIMMLSFIFAPFILIFKRNK
;
A
#
# COMPACT_ATOMS: atom_id res chain seq x y z
N MET A 1 18.80 16.91 -2.82
CA MET A 1 17.59 16.31 -2.21
C MET A 1 16.51 17.38 -2.18
N LYS A 2 15.48 17.28 -3.03
CA LYS A 2 14.36 18.24 -3.03
C LYS A 2 13.51 17.91 -1.79
N LYS A 3 13.32 18.87 -0.89
CA LYS A 3 12.52 18.65 0.33
C LYS A 3 11.12 18.20 -0.10
N THR A 4 10.76 16.96 0.21
CA THR A 4 9.38 16.48 0.07
C THR A 4 8.50 17.46 0.83
N SER A 5 7.58 18.14 0.12
CA SER A 5 6.70 19.12 0.76
C SER A 5 5.88 18.39 1.82
N ILE A 6 5.79 18.98 3.02
CA ILE A 6 4.97 18.44 4.13
C ILE A 6 3.56 18.12 3.64
N THR A 7 3.01 18.96 2.76
CA THR A 7 1.69 18.77 2.12
C THR A 7 1.63 17.49 1.28
N GLN A 8 2.69 17.16 0.54
CA GLN A 8 2.75 15.95 -0.29
C GLN A 8 2.83 14.68 0.58
N THR A 9 3.56 14.74 1.69
CA THR A 9 3.60 13.66 2.68
C THR A 9 2.22 13.42 3.30
N ILE A 10 1.53 14.49 3.71
CA ILE A 10 0.18 14.41 4.28
C ILE A 10 -0.80 13.82 3.25
N LEU A 11 -0.78 14.28 2.01
CA LEU A 11 -1.61 13.72 0.93
C LEU A 11 -1.33 12.23 0.71
N CYS A 12 -0.07 11.81 0.73
CA CYS A 12 0.28 10.39 0.60
C CYS A 12 -0.25 9.56 1.77
N LEU A 13 -0.20 10.08 3.00
CA LEU A 13 -0.75 9.43 4.18
C LEU A 13 -2.29 9.36 4.15
N ILE A 14 -2.98 10.36 3.58
CA ILE A 14 -4.43 10.29 3.41
C ILE A 14 -4.80 9.24 2.36
N ILE A 15 -4.10 9.24 1.21
CA ILE A 15 -4.35 8.28 0.13
C ILE A 15 -4.00 6.85 0.57
N GLY A 16 -2.89 6.67 1.27
CA GLY A 16 -2.47 5.39 1.82
C GLY A 16 -3.43 4.83 2.89
N LEU A 17 -4.28 5.67 3.47
CA LEU A 17 -5.28 5.23 4.43
C LEU A 17 -6.38 4.41 3.76
N LEU A 18 -6.74 4.72 2.50
CA LEU A 18 -7.77 3.99 1.76
C LEU A 18 -7.54 2.46 1.71
N PRO A 19 -6.37 1.95 1.27
CA PRO A 19 -6.13 0.51 1.23
C PRO A 19 -6.09 -0.12 2.64
N LEU A 20 -5.67 0.63 3.66
CA LEU A 20 -5.62 0.14 5.03
C LEU A 20 -7.04 -0.02 5.62
N THR A 21 -7.88 0.99 5.42
CA THR A 21 -9.30 0.96 5.78
C THR A 21 -10.04 -0.10 4.96
N GLY A 22 -9.79 -0.20 3.66
CA GLY A 22 -10.37 -1.21 2.79
C GLY A 22 -10.01 -2.63 3.22
N TYR A 23 -8.75 -2.87 3.60
CA TYR A 23 -8.32 -4.15 4.15
C TYR A 23 -9.03 -4.47 5.47
N TYR A 24 -9.12 -3.50 6.38
CA TYR A 24 -9.81 -3.69 7.66
C TYR A 24 -11.28 -4.10 7.45
N PHE A 25 -12.04 -3.33 6.67
CA PHE A 25 -13.44 -3.65 6.36
C PHE A 25 -13.59 -4.99 5.67
N LEU A 26 -12.69 -5.35 4.76
CA LEU A 26 -12.75 -6.65 4.11
C LEU A 26 -12.56 -7.78 5.12
N MET A 27 -11.60 -7.66 6.03
CA MET A 27 -11.34 -8.68 7.04
C MET A 27 -12.52 -8.81 8.01
N THR A 28 -13.09 -7.70 8.47
CA THR A 28 -14.17 -7.71 9.46
C THR A 28 -15.55 -8.00 8.86
N GLU A 29 -15.90 -7.39 7.73
CA GLU A 29 -17.24 -7.52 7.14
C GLU A 29 -17.37 -8.74 6.23
N TYR A 30 -16.37 -8.99 5.37
CA TYR A 30 -16.44 -10.08 4.39
C TYR A 30 -15.95 -11.40 4.97
N PHE A 31 -14.73 -11.42 5.54
CA PHE A 31 -14.15 -12.63 6.09
C PHE A 31 -14.58 -12.93 7.53
N LYS A 32 -15.16 -11.96 8.24
CA LYS A 32 -15.60 -12.07 9.64
C LYS A 32 -14.48 -12.53 10.58
N VAL A 33 -13.26 -12.09 10.32
CA VAL A 33 -12.07 -12.39 11.13
C VAL A 33 -11.42 -11.10 11.61
N SER A 34 -10.81 -11.15 12.78
CA SER A 34 -10.00 -10.02 13.26
C SER A 34 -8.69 -9.94 12.48
N PRO A 35 -8.38 -8.80 11.81
CA PRO A 35 -7.09 -8.62 11.15
C PRO A 35 -5.92 -8.58 12.14
N PHE A 36 -6.19 -8.43 13.43
CA PHE A 36 -5.20 -8.40 14.49
C PHE A 36 -5.09 -9.72 15.26
N GLU A 37 -5.62 -10.82 14.73
CA GLU A 37 -5.57 -12.12 15.38
C GLU A 37 -4.86 -13.19 14.54
N GLY A 38 -4.12 -14.05 15.25
CA GLY A 38 -3.43 -15.19 14.66
C GLY A 38 -2.53 -14.81 13.49
N TYR A 39 -2.64 -15.57 12.40
CA TYR A 39 -1.79 -15.40 11.22
C TYR A 39 -2.15 -14.15 10.38
N TYR A 40 -3.30 -13.53 10.62
CA TYR A 40 -3.73 -12.31 9.92
C TYR A 40 -2.97 -11.06 10.42
N TRP A 41 -2.32 -11.16 11.58
CA TRP A 41 -1.41 -10.14 12.07
C TRP A 41 -0.26 -9.84 11.08
N ILE A 42 0.22 -10.86 10.35
CA ILE A 42 1.33 -10.75 9.39
C ILE A 42 0.96 -9.80 8.23
N PRO A 43 -0.12 -10.01 7.48
CA PRO A 43 -0.55 -9.08 6.43
C PRO A 43 -0.91 -7.70 6.98
N THR A 44 -1.47 -7.61 8.18
CA THR A 44 -1.78 -6.32 8.83
C THR A 44 -0.53 -5.49 9.12
N ILE A 45 0.50 -6.09 9.74
CA ILE A 45 1.79 -5.42 9.95
C ILE A 45 2.41 -5.00 8.63
N TYR A 46 2.39 -5.88 7.63
CA TYR A 46 2.94 -5.57 6.32
C TYR A 46 2.29 -4.31 5.72
N LEU A 47 0.95 -4.23 5.74
CA LEU A 47 0.21 -3.07 5.26
C LEU A 47 0.55 -1.79 6.04
N ILE A 48 0.72 -1.87 7.36
CA ILE A 48 1.14 -0.73 8.18
C ILE A 48 2.55 -0.26 7.82
N ILE A 49 3.50 -1.19 7.66
CA ILE A 49 4.87 -0.85 7.26
C ILE A 49 4.88 -0.18 5.90
N CYS A 50 4.17 -0.76 4.93
CA CYS A 50 4.11 -0.18 3.60
C CYS A 50 3.41 1.19 3.62
N TYR A 51 2.41 1.41 4.47
CA TYR A 51 1.75 2.71 4.66
C TYR A 51 2.73 3.79 5.13
N VAL A 52 3.55 3.46 6.14
CA VAL A 52 4.59 4.36 6.66
C VAL A 52 5.67 4.66 5.62
N LEU A 53 6.02 3.67 4.79
CA LEU A 53 7.05 3.82 3.75
C LEU A 53 6.54 4.50 2.47
N TYR A 54 5.23 4.55 2.25
CA TYR A 54 4.61 5.08 1.03
C TYR A 54 5.04 6.52 0.69
N PRO A 55 5.06 7.50 1.63
CA PRO A 55 5.53 8.84 1.33
C PRO A 55 7.00 8.89 0.88
N SER A 56 7.87 8.06 1.46
CA SER A 56 9.29 7.99 1.09
C SER A 56 9.46 7.40 -0.32
N ALA A 57 8.69 6.36 -0.64
CA ALA A 57 8.68 5.76 -1.97
C ALA A 57 8.19 6.75 -3.04
N VAL A 58 7.11 7.50 -2.76
CA VAL A 58 6.59 8.52 -3.68
C VAL A 58 7.58 9.66 -3.87
N GLY A 59 8.27 10.11 -2.81
CA GLY A 59 9.31 11.14 -2.91
C GLY A 59 10.47 10.71 -3.82
N LYS A 60 10.98 9.48 -3.65
CA LYS A 60 12.01 8.91 -4.53
C LYS A 60 11.52 8.74 -5.98
N LEU A 61 10.27 8.31 -6.17
CA LEU A 61 9.69 8.18 -7.51
C LEU A 61 9.57 9.53 -8.20
N SER A 62 9.13 10.58 -7.49
CA SER A 62 8.99 11.92 -8.05
C SER A 62 10.32 12.53 -8.49
N ASP A 63 11.41 12.22 -7.79
CA ASP A 63 12.76 12.62 -8.21
C ASP A 63 13.23 11.84 -9.44
N SER A 64 12.87 10.55 -9.57
CA SER A 64 13.25 9.70 -10.72
C SER A 64 12.37 9.88 -11.99
N THR A 65 11.14 10.39 -11.83
CA THR A 65 10.17 10.52 -12.95
C THR A 65 10.47 11.76 -13.81
N PHE A 66 11.26 12.73 -13.33
CA PHE A 66 11.69 13.87 -14.14
C PHE A 66 12.67 13.48 -15.26
N GLU A 67 13.28 12.28 -15.21
CA GLU A 67 14.18 11.79 -16.26
C GLU A 67 13.55 10.85 -17.28
N LYS A 68 12.34 10.33 -17.05
CA LYS A 68 11.75 9.29 -17.93
C LYS A 68 10.25 9.50 -18.15
N THR A 69 9.92 10.59 -18.83
CA THR A 69 8.68 10.64 -19.63
C THR A 69 8.81 9.67 -20.80
N SER A 70 8.14 8.53 -20.72
CA SER A 70 7.33 7.95 -21.81
C SER A 70 7.06 6.46 -21.55
N THR A 71 5.77 6.11 -21.55
CA THR A 71 5.29 4.79 -22.02
C THR A 71 5.36 3.59 -21.06
N GLU A 72 4.72 3.65 -19.89
CA GLU A 72 4.18 2.42 -19.28
C GLU A 72 2.78 2.69 -18.74
N PHE A 73 1.80 2.01 -19.34
CA PHE A 73 0.35 2.17 -19.17
C PHE A 73 -0.16 1.86 -17.73
N ILE A 74 0.76 1.49 -16.83
CA ILE A 74 0.52 1.31 -15.41
C ILE A 74 1.73 1.95 -14.73
N SER A 75 1.58 3.20 -14.26
CA SER A 75 2.63 3.89 -13.49
C SER A 75 3.15 2.95 -12.39
N ALA A 76 4.46 2.90 -12.16
CA ALA A 76 5.05 2.10 -11.08
C ALA A 76 4.38 2.38 -9.71
N LYS A 77 3.80 3.58 -9.54
CA LYS A 77 2.94 3.95 -8.41
C LYS A 77 1.69 3.06 -8.30
N THR A 78 1.06 2.73 -9.41
CA THR A 78 -0.09 1.83 -9.52
C THR A 78 0.30 0.37 -9.30
N ILE A 79 1.45 -0.09 -9.81
CA ILE A 79 1.96 -1.45 -9.55
C ILE A 79 2.28 -1.64 -8.07
N MET A 80 2.88 -0.63 -7.43
CA MET A 80 3.17 -0.65 -6.01
C MET A 80 1.88 -0.67 -5.18
N MET A 81 0.87 0.11 -5.57
CA MET A 81 -0.46 0.10 -4.94
C MET A 81 -1.21 -1.23 -5.14
N LEU A 82 -1.10 -1.84 -6.33
CA LEU A 82 -1.65 -3.17 -6.60
C LEU A 82 -0.92 -4.24 -5.77
N SER A 83 0.41 -4.18 -5.67
CA SER A 83 1.19 -5.12 -4.84
C SER A 83 0.85 -4.97 -3.37
N PHE A 84 0.61 -3.75 -2.91
CA PHE A 84 0.14 -3.43 -1.56
C PHE A 84 -1.21 -4.08 -1.27
N ILE A 85 -2.15 -3.98 -2.21
CA ILE A 85 -3.50 -4.51 -2.05
C ILE A 85 -3.48 -6.03 -2.18
N PHE A 86 -2.84 -6.62 -3.20
CA PHE A 86 -3.01 -8.03 -3.53
C PHE A 86 -2.06 -9.00 -2.81
N ALA A 87 -0.86 -8.55 -2.37
CA ALA A 87 0.08 -9.42 -1.63
C ALA A 87 -0.53 -10.10 -0.38
N PRO A 88 -1.27 -9.40 0.49
CA PRO A 88 -1.89 -10.05 1.64
C PRO A 88 -2.98 -11.06 1.24
N PHE A 89 -3.63 -10.90 0.08
CA PHE A 89 -4.69 -11.79 -0.39
C PHE A 89 -4.14 -13.08 -0.98
N ILE A 90 -3.01 -13.02 -1.70
CA ILE A 90 -2.33 -14.21 -2.24
C ILE A 90 -1.95 -15.16 -1.09
N LEU A 91 -1.50 -14.62 0.04
CA LEU A 91 -1.16 -15.40 1.23
C LEU A 91 -2.39 -16.02 1.90
N ILE A 92 -3.54 -15.31 1.93
CA ILE A 92 -4.78 -15.82 2.52
C ILE A 92 -5.42 -16.91 1.64
N PHE A 93 -5.51 -16.69 0.32
CA PHE A 93 -6.14 -17.66 -0.60
C PHE A 93 -5.36 -18.96 -0.75
N LYS A 94 -4.03 -18.94 -0.64
CA LYS A 94 -3.20 -20.16 -0.73
C LYS A 94 -3.45 -21.14 0.42
N ARG A 95 -4.02 -20.70 1.55
CA ARG A 95 -4.28 -21.54 2.73
C ARG A 95 -5.64 -22.26 2.71
N ASN A 96 -6.60 -21.77 1.94
CA ASN A 96 -7.93 -22.38 1.83
C ASN A 96 -8.02 -23.48 0.74
N LYS A 97 -6.88 -24.04 0.35
CA LYS A 97 -6.75 -25.15 -0.62
C LYS A 97 -5.95 -26.26 0.02
#